data_AF-A0A553ZFL1-F1
#
_entry.id   AF-A0A553ZFL1-F1
#
_cell.length_a   1.000
_cell.length_b   1.000
_cell.length_c   1.000
_cell.angle_alpha   90.00
_cell.angle_beta   90.00
_cell.angle_gamma   90.00
#
_symmetry.space_group_name_H-M   'P 1'
#
loop_
_entity.id
_entity.type
_entity.pdbx_description
1 polymer ?
#
loop_
_entity_poly.entity_id
_entity_poly.type
_entity_poly.pdbx_seq_one_letter_code
_entity_poly.pdbx_strand_id
1 'polypeptide(L)'
;MLTLLREAVRWGGQTIVMVTHDPVAASHADRVLFLADGKIVSALTGESVALPTTLVRDGGYQLGDRVPLRLGDGTPVRLTLVATLDGRRGYETALLPAALLAPHTGTGLLPQIMVKATPGADLTKLTGTLSALAADHPGLRVADRDAPAVARADADGTQTWMSYLLLCMVVGYATISLVNTQVVATTERRREFMPQRLIGSTRRQVLQMMTAEAALVAIAGIVLGVLVAALTLVPLSISVLGSPIPDGSPWIFIGVVTAAIVLTLATLCSRPAWPSAASRGRWPGYGISPTPTPLIHKGFDGPAPVPRTGARSSGGSGDRERG
;
A
#
# COMPACT_ATOMS: atom_id res chain seq x y z
N MET A 1 -22.81 17.65 15.49
CA MET A 1 -24.27 17.39 15.58
C MET A 1 -24.65 16.49 16.77
N LEU A 2 -24.14 15.26 16.88
CA LEU A 2 -24.42 14.37 18.03
C LEU A 2 -24.13 15.01 19.40
N THR A 3 -23.09 15.84 19.47
CA THR A 3 -22.73 16.61 20.67
C THR A 3 -23.78 17.66 21.04
N LEU A 4 -24.36 18.35 20.04
CA LEU A 4 -25.38 19.39 20.21
C LEU A 4 -26.71 18.80 20.70
N LEU A 5 -27.10 17.64 20.16
CA LEU A 5 -28.26 16.87 20.64
C LEU A 5 -28.05 16.44 22.10
N ARG A 6 -26.85 15.94 22.43
CA ARG A 6 -26.53 15.51 23.80
C ARG A 6 -26.49 16.67 24.79
N GLU A 7 -26.12 17.87 24.35
CA GLU A 7 -26.19 19.09 25.16
C GLU A 7 -27.63 19.50 25.44
N ALA A 8 -28.50 19.51 24.44
CA ALA A 8 -29.92 19.80 24.62
C ALA A 8 -30.60 18.85 25.63
N VAL A 9 -30.21 17.56 25.65
CA VAL A 9 -30.71 16.60 26.66
C VAL A 9 -30.39 17.05 28.08
N ARG A 10 -29.16 17.49 28.29
CA ARG A 10 -28.62 17.63 29.63
C ARG A 10 -28.81 19.01 30.23
N TRP A 11 -28.80 20.07 29.42
CA TRP A 11 -29.07 21.43 29.88
C TRP A 11 -30.55 21.80 29.78
N GLY A 12 -31.24 21.29 28.75
CA GLY A 12 -32.65 21.57 28.52
C GLY A 12 -33.60 20.62 29.27
N GLY A 13 -33.08 19.59 29.95
CA GLY A 13 -33.90 18.54 30.59
C GLY A 13 -34.73 17.70 29.60
N GLN A 14 -34.41 17.77 28.31
CA GLN A 14 -35.17 17.09 27.26
C GLN A 14 -34.72 15.65 27.09
N THR A 15 -35.63 14.68 27.15
CA THR A 15 -35.29 13.32 26.74
C THR A 15 -35.20 13.27 25.22
N ILE A 16 -33.99 13.14 24.67
CA ILE A 16 -33.79 12.92 23.23
C ILE A 16 -33.63 11.43 22.99
N VAL A 17 -34.62 10.88 22.30
CA VAL A 17 -34.55 9.54 21.72
C VAL A 17 -33.95 9.69 20.32
N MET A 18 -32.77 9.11 20.12
CA MET A 18 -32.12 9.07 18.82
C MET A 18 -32.21 7.66 18.26
N VAL A 19 -32.69 7.54 17.02
CA VAL A 19 -32.65 6.30 16.25
C VAL A 19 -31.43 6.39 15.33
N THR A 20 -30.47 5.49 15.51
CA THR A 20 -29.25 5.43 14.70
C THR A 20 -28.94 3.98 14.36
N HIS A 21 -28.45 3.75 13.14
CA HIS A 21 -27.87 2.47 12.72
C HIS A 21 -26.33 2.46 12.89
N ASP A 22 -25.72 3.60 13.21
CA ASP A 22 -24.27 3.72 13.44
C ASP A 22 -23.89 3.31 14.88
N PRO A 23 -23.07 2.25 15.06
CA PRO A 23 -22.60 1.80 16.38
C PRO A 23 -21.75 2.84 17.11
N VAL A 24 -21.03 3.70 16.36
CA VAL A 24 -20.21 4.75 16.95
C VAL A 24 -21.12 5.82 17.55
N ALA A 25 -22.14 6.26 16.82
CA ALA A 25 -23.16 7.15 17.37
C ALA A 25 -23.89 6.51 18.58
N ALA A 26 -24.22 5.22 18.53
CA ALA A 26 -24.87 4.51 19.63
C ALA A 26 -24.00 4.40 20.89
N SER A 27 -22.69 4.23 20.75
CA SER A 27 -21.74 4.21 21.88
C SER A 27 -21.73 5.53 22.69
N HIS A 28 -22.23 6.61 22.11
CA HIS A 28 -22.42 7.89 22.79
C HIS A 28 -23.77 8.00 23.50
N ALA A 29 -24.61 6.97 23.55
CA ALA A 29 -25.84 6.98 24.33
C ALA A 29 -25.57 6.57 25.78
N ASP A 30 -26.37 7.10 26.72
CA ASP A 30 -26.29 6.66 28.13
C ASP A 30 -26.96 5.29 28.32
N ARG A 31 -27.89 4.93 27.41
CA ARG A 31 -28.49 3.61 27.29
C ARG A 31 -28.75 3.31 25.83
N VAL A 32 -28.34 2.13 25.37
CA VAL A 32 -28.63 1.65 24.02
C VAL A 32 -29.79 0.67 24.11
N LEU A 33 -30.90 1.02 23.47
CA LEU A 33 -32.08 0.18 23.32
C LEU A 33 -32.20 -0.17 21.84
N PHE A 34 -32.43 -1.43 21.55
CA PHE A 34 -32.66 -1.87 20.18
C PHE A 34 -34.15 -1.94 19.91
N LEU A 35 -34.57 -1.39 18.77
CA LEU A 35 -35.94 -1.41 18.30
C LEU A 35 -36.04 -2.26 17.03
N ALA A 36 -37.04 -3.14 16.98
CA ALA A 36 -37.49 -3.82 15.76
C ALA A 36 -39.00 -3.66 15.68
N ASP A 37 -39.51 -3.29 14.50
CA ASP A 37 -40.95 -3.10 14.24
C ASP A 37 -41.66 -2.21 15.28
N GLY A 38 -41.00 -1.14 15.72
CA GLY A 38 -41.55 -0.17 16.68
C GLY A 38 -41.61 -0.66 18.14
N LYS A 39 -41.06 -1.84 18.46
CA LYS A 39 -40.98 -2.37 19.83
C LYS A 39 -39.53 -2.37 20.33
N ILE A 40 -39.33 -2.03 21.61
CA ILE A 40 -38.04 -2.24 22.28
C ILE A 40 -37.86 -3.74 22.44
N VAL A 41 -36.86 -4.30 21.76
CA VAL A 41 -36.63 -5.75 21.73
C VAL A 41 -35.61 -6.16 22.78
N SER A 42 -34.65 -5.30 23.12
CA SER A 42 -33.54 -5.66 24.02
C SER A 42 -32.68 -4.47 24.51
N ALA A 43 -31.83 -4.74 25.51
CA ALA A 43 -30.80 -3.84 26.02
C ALA A 43 -29.45 -4.58 26.15
N LEU A 44 -28.34 -3.87 25.97
CA LEU A 44 -26.99 -4.45 26.04
C LEU A 44 -26.46 -4.51 27.48
N THR A 45 -26.87 -5.53 28.24
CA THR A 45 -26.53 -5.72 29.66
C THR A 45 -26.32 -7.19 30.01
N GLY A 46 -25.35 -7.48 30.89
CA GLY A 46 -25.09 -8.85 31.37
C GLY A 46 -24.52 -9.77 30.29
N GLU A 47 -25.10 -10.96 30.13
CA GLU A 47 -24.70 -11.98 29.14
C GLU A 47 -25.32 -11.71 27.75
N SER A 48 -25.14 -10.50 27.25
CA SER A 48 -25.70 -10.06 25.96
C SER A 48 -24.60 -9.68 24.98
N VAL A 49 -24.83 -9.92 23.69
CA VAL A 49 -23.92 -9.50 22.62
C VAL A 49 -24.68 -8.83 21.48
N ALA A 50 -24.09 -7.78 20.91
CA ALA A 50 -24.48 -7.29 19.61
C ALA A 50 -23.42 -7.66 18.57
N LEU A 51 -23.84 -8.39 17.54
CA LEU A 51 -22.95 -8.96 16.53
C LEU A 51 -23.14 -8.26 15.17
N PRO A 52 -22.11 -8.25 14.31
CA PRO A 52 -22.24 -7.79 12.94
C PRO A 52 -23.32 -8.54 12.17
N THR A 53 -24.09 -7.84 11.34
CA THR A 53 -25.18 -8.42 10.53
C THR A 53 -24.68 -9.52 9.60
N THR A 54 -23.43 -9.46 9.12
CA THR A 54 -22.77 -10.48 8.31
C THR A 54 -22.62 -11.80 9.07
N LEU A 55 -22.03 -11.75 10.27
CA LEU A 55 -21.80 -12.92 11.11
C LEU A 55 -23.10 -13.59 11.55
N VAL A 56 -24.14 -12.78 11.81
CA VAL A 56 -25.48 -13.29 12.14
C VAL A 56 -26.13 -14.00 10.94
N ARG A 57 -25.99 -13.46 9.74
CA ARG A 57 -26.51 -14.08 8.50
C ARG A 57 -25.77 -15.37 8.14
N ASP A 58 -24.45 -15.36 8.17
CA ASP A 58 -23.62 -16.52 7.80
C ASP A 58 -23.78 -17.67 8.81
N GLY A 59 -23.94 -17.33 10.10
CA GLY A 59 -24.21 -18.29 11.17
C GLY A 59 -25.68 -18.73 11.30
N GLY A 60 -26.59 -18.11 10.55
CA GLY A 60 -28.02 -18.41 10.62
C GLY A 60 -28.70 -18.08 11.95
N TYR A 61 -28.13 -17.16 12.73
CA TYR A 61 -28.65 -16.78 14.05
C TYR A 61 -29.77 -15.75 13.94
N GLN A 62 -30.70 -15.78 14.90
CA GLN A 62 -31.78 -14.81 15.04
C GLN A 62 -31.62 -14.00 16.33
N LEU A 63 -32.24 -12.82 16.38
CA LEU A 63 -32.29 -12.04 17.62
C LEU A 63 -32.95 -12.88 18.74
N GLY A 64 -32.31 -12.91 19.90
CA GLY A 64 -32.70 -13.72 21.05
C GLY A 64 -31.94 -15.05 21.16
N ASP A 65 -31.24 -15.48 20.11
CA ASP A 65 -30.49 -16.74 20.14
C ASP A 65 -29.28 -16.66 21.06
N ARG A 66 -28.90 -17.81 21.64
CA ARG A 66 -27.64 -17.95 22.39
C ARG A 66 -26.51 -18.32 21.46
N VAL A 67 -25.66 -17.34 21.15
CA VAL A 67 -24.51 -17.51 20.27
C VAL A 67 -23.31 -17.99 21.09
N PRO A 68 -22.69 -19.14 20.73
CA PRO A 68 -21.46 -19.58 21.35
C PRO A 68 -20.30 -18.69 20.87
N LEU A 69 -19.59 -18.09 21.80
CA LEU A 69 -18.41 -17.27 21.56
C LEU A 69 -17.26 -17.76 22.43
N ARG A 70 -16.04 -17.55 21.95
CA ARG A 70 -14.83 -17.72 22.74
C ARG A 70 -14.24 -16.35 23.02
N LEU A 71 -13.98 -16.07 24.29
CA LEU A 71 -13.35 -14.83 24.71
C LEU A 71 -11.82 -14.88 24.46
N GLY A 72 -11.12 -13.77 24.69
CA GLY A 72 -9.70 -13.63 24.36
C GLY A 72 -8.77 -14.61 25.09
N ASP A 73 -9.20 -15.12 26.23
CA ASP A 73 -8.55 -16.17 27.04
C ASP A 73 -8.91 -17.60 26.60
N GLY A 74 -9.77 -17.75 25.59
CA GLY A 74 -10.28 -19.04 25.12
C GLY A 74 -11.50 -19.55 25.89
N THR A 75 -11.99 -18.83 26.91
CA THR A 75 -13.16 -19.24 27.70
C THR A 75 -14.41 -19.28 26.81
N PRO A 76 -15.11 -20.43 26.73
CA PRO A 76 -16.35 -20.53 25.97
C PRO A 76 -17.50 -19.90 26.76
N VAL A 77 -18.18 -18.92 26.17
CA VAL A 77 -19.35 -18.24 26.74
C VAL A 77 -20.50 -18.30 25.74
N ARG A 78 -21.73 -18.44 26.24
CA ARG A 78 -22.94 -18.37 25.41
C ARG A 78 -23.66 -17.07 25.71
N LEU A 79 -23.67 -16.16 24.75
CA LEU A 79 -24.25 -14.83 24.91
C LEU A 79 -25.55 -14.73 24.12
N THR A 80 -26.53 -14.06 24.69
CA THR A 80 -27.80 -13.79 24.00
C THR A 80 -27.58 -12.70 22.96
N LEU A 81 -27.88 -12.99 21.68
CA LEU A 81 -27.84 -12.03 20.60
C LEU A 81 -28.97 -11.02 20.77
N VAL A 82 -28.66 -9.85 21.30
CA VAL A 82 -29.65 -8.81 21.56
C VAL A 82 -29.81 -7.86 20.40
N ALA A 83 -28.82 -7.77 19.51
CA ALA A 83 -28.86 -6.86 18.37
C ALA A 83 -27.89 -7.23 17.26
N THR A 84 -28.20 -6.73 16.07
CA THR A 84 -27.30 -6.76 14.92
C THR A 84 -26.73 -5.38 14.65
N LEU A 85 -25.45 -5.31 14.30
CA LEU A 85 -24.75 -4.07 13.98
C LEU A 85 -24.35 -4.10 12.50
N ASP A 86 -24.63 -3.02 11.78
CA ASP A 86 -24.09 -2.85 10.44
C ASP A 86 -22.65 -2.34 10.54
N GLY A 87 -21.71 -3.29 10.54
CA GLY A 87 -20.28 -3.00 10.52
C GLY A 87 -19.76 -2.78 9.11
N ARG A 88 -18.64 -2.04 8.99
CA ARG A 88 -17.89 -1.98 7.72
C ARG A 88 -17.32 -3.37 7.45
N ARG A 89 -17.66 -3.98 6.31
CA ARG A 89 -17.16 -5.32 5.93
C ARG A 89 -15.63 -5.32 5.99
N GLY A 90 -15.05 -6.26 6.74
CA GLY A 90 -13.60 -6.34 7.01
C GLY A 90 -13.13 -5.71 8.34
N TYR A 91 -13.98 -4.94 9.02
CA TYR A 91 -13.75 -4.39 10.38
C TYR A 91 -14.93 -4.75 11.29
N GLU A 92 -15.24 -6.04 11.32
CA GLU A 92 -16.36 -6.58 12.08
C GLU A 92 -16.10 -6.42 13.58
N THR A 93 -16.89 -5.55 14.23
CA THR A 93 -16.78 -5.26 15.66
C THR A 93 -18.01 -5.79 16.38
N ALA A 94 -17.82 -6.71 17.33
CA ALA A 94 -18.85 -7.12 18.26
C ALA A 94 -18.87 -6.18 19.48
N LEU A 95 -20.07 -5.85 19.98
CA LEU A 95 -20.22 -5.09 21.22
C LEU A 95 -20.68 -6.01 22.35
N LEU A 96 -19.93 -6.01 23.45
CA LEU A 96 -20.23 -6.75 24.66
C LEU A 96 -20.07 -5.83 25.88
N PRO A 97 -20.78 -6.10 26.99
CA PRO A 97 -20.58 -5.38 28.24
C PRO A 97 -19.15 -5.49 28.77
N ALA A 98 -18.55 -4.36 29.14
CA ALA A 98 -17.17 -4.29 29.62
C ALA A 98 -16.92 -5.16 30.87
N ALA A 99 -17.90 -5.27 31.76
CA ALA A 99 -17.82 -6.11 32.95
C ALA A 99 -17.69 -7.61 32.62
N LEU A 100 -18.22 -8.04 31.48
CA LEU A 100 -18.08 -9.41 30.99
C LEU A 100 -16.75 -9.60 30.29
N LEU A 101 -16.31 -8.64 29.47
CA LEU A 101 -15.06 -8.77 28.71
C LEU A 101 -13.80 -8.62 29.56
N ALA A 102 -13.76 -7.63 30.46
CA ALA A 102 -12.52 -7.23 31.15
C ALA A 102 -11.80 -8.40 31.84
N PRO A 103 -12.47 -9.28 32.62
CA PRO A 103 -11.81 -10.40 33.30
C PRO A 103 -11.17 -11.44 32.35
N HIS A 104 -11.61 -11.48 31.09
CA HIS A 104 -11.17 -12.46 30.08
C HIS A 104 -10.19 -11.86 29.06
N THR A 105 -9.55 -10.73 29.41
CA THR A 105 -8.47 -10.11 28.63
C THR A 105 -7.12 -10.32 29.33
N GLY A 106 -6.02 -10.38 28.56
CA GLY A 106 -4.70 -10.72 29.10
C GLY A 106 -4.20 -9.80 30.22
N THR A 107 -4.66 -8.55 30.28
CA THR A 107 -4.31 -7.61 31.35
C THR A 107 -5.42 -7.41 32.38
N GLY A 108 -6.66 -7.84 32.10
CA GLY A 108 -7.81 -7.51 32.94
C GLY A 108 -8.22 -6.03 32.89
N LEU A 109 -7.49 -5.20 32.15
CA LEU A 109 -7.62 -3.75 32.15
C LEU A 109 -8.35 -3.29 30.90
N LEU A 110 -9.19 -2.27 31.07
CA LEU A 110 -9.81 -1.60 29.94
C LEU A 110 -8.72 -0.77 29.22
N PRO A 111 -8.54 -0.93 27.90
CA PRO A 111 -7.55 -0.16 27.15
C PRO A 111 -7.91 1.33 27.08
N GLN A 112 -9.18 1.67 27.29
CA GLN A 112 -9.66 3.05 27.30
C GLN A 112 -10.89 3.20 28.21
N ILE A 113 -10.92 4.30 28.97
CA ILE A 113 -12.08 4.72 29.74
C ILE A 113 -12.55 6.05 29.15
N MET A 114 -13.79 6.09 28.67
CA MET A 114 -14.39 7.31 28.16
C MET A 114 -15.08 8.05 29.30
N VAL A 115 -14.53 9.20 29.68
CA VAL A 115 -15.11 10.07 30.71
C VAL A 115 -15.95 11.14 30.05
N LYS A 116 -17.19 11.28 30.52
CA LYS A 116 -18.14 12.27 30.01
C LYS A 116 -18.27 13.42 31.00
N ALA A 117 -17.69 14.57 30.67
CA ALA A 117 -17.84 15.79 31.45
C ALA A 117 -19.33 16.13 31.68
N THR A 118 -19.68 16.61 32.87
CA THR A 118 -20.98 17.25 33.11
C THR A 118 -21.08 18.50 32.21
N PRO A 119 -22.23 18.81 31.61
CA PRO A 119 -22.32 19.96 30.72
C PRO A 119 -22.02 21.26 31.45
N GLY A 120 -21.25 22.13 30.81
CA GLY A 120 -20.84 23.41 31.41
C GLY A 120 -19.68 23.31 32.36
N ALA A 121 -19.21 22.08 32.62
CA ALA A 121 -17.96 21.89 33.32
C ALA A 121 -16.83 22.48 32.49
N ASP A 122 -15.96 23.20 33.18
CA ASP A 122 -14.71 23.70 32.64
C ASP A 122 -13.82 22.50 32.27
N LEU A 123 -13.68 22.24 30.96
CA LEU A 123 -12.92 21.13 30.40
C LEU A 123 -11.44 21.21 30.78
N THR A 124 -10.90 22.43 30.95
CA THR A 124 -9.51 22.65 31.36
C THR A 124 -9.31 22.26 32.82
N LYS A 125 -10.28 22.56 33.69
CA LYS A 125 -10.24 22.09 35.09
C LYS A 125 -10.46 20.58 35.20
N LEU A 126 -11.36 20.01 34.38
CA LEU A 126 -11.61 18.58 34.37
C LEU A 126 -10.38 17.80 33.88
N THR A 127 -9.77 18.21 32.77
CA THR A 127 -8.53 17.59 32.26
C THR A 127 -7.39 17.76 33.26
N GLY A 128 -7.26 18.91 33.92
CA GLY A 128 -6.32 19.12 35.03
C GLY A 128 -6.54 18.12 36.17
N THR A 129 -7.79 17.95 36.63
CA THR A 129 -8.14 17.00 37.71
C THR A 129 -7.86 15.56 37.31
N LEU A 130 -8.24 15.17 36.08
CA LEU A 130 -7.98 13.84 35.56
C LEU A 130 -6.48 13.58 35.35
N SER A 131 -5.71 14.60 34.96
CA SER A 131 -4.26 14.48 34.79
C SER A 131 -3.54 14.31 36.12
N ALA A 132 -4.02 14.97 37.19
CA ALA A 132 -3.53 14.75 38.54
C ALA A 132 -3.84 13.34 39.03
N LEU A 133 -5.07 12.84 38.81
CA LEU A 133 -5.43 11.45 39.12
C LEU A 133 -4.59 10.44 38.32
N ALA A 134 -4.26 10.76 37.06
CA ALA A 134 -3.42 9.91 36.23
C ALA A 134 -1.95 9.91 36.67
N ALA A 135 -1.47 10.95 37.35
CA ALA A 135 -0.12 10.97 37.90
C ALA A 135 0.09 9.92 39.00
N ASP A 136 -0.97 9.58 39.74
CA ASP A 136 -0.95 8.56 40.80
C ASP A 136 -1.03 7.12 40.26
N HIS A 137 -1.29 6.95 38.96
CA HIS A 137 -1.46 5.65 38.31
C HIS A 137 -0.51 5.47 37.11
N PRO A 138 0.60 4.72 37.26
CA PRO A 138 1.55 4.53 36.18
C PRO A 138 0.89 3.85 34.98
N GLY A 139 1.03 4.46 33.80
CA GLY A 139 0.45 3.97 32.53
C GLY A 139 -0.89 4.61 32.14
N LEU A 140 -1.54 5.36 33.03
CA LEU A 140 -2.75 6.11 32.69
C LEU A 140 -2.40 7.42 31.99
N ARG A 141 -2.97 7.66 30.81
CA ARG A 141 -2.82 8.91 30.06
C ARG A 141 -4.18 9.52 29.78
N VAL A 142 -4.30 10.81 30.05
CA VAL A 142 -5.50 11.58 29.72
C VAL A 142 -5.31 12.20 28.35
N ALA A 143 -6.21 11.87 27.43
CA ALA A 143 -6.28 12.48 26.12
C ALA A 143 -7.61 13.24 26.00
N ASP A 144 -7.53 14.44 25.42
CA ASP A 144 -8.75 15.17 25.06
C ASP A 144 -9.43 14.51 23.86
N ARG A 145 -10.72 14.79 23.67
CA ARG A 145 -11.51 14.31 22.54
C ARG A 145 -10.93 14.74 21.19
N ASP A 146 -10.30 15.91 21.15
CA ASP A 146 -9.67 16.48 19.96
C ASP A 146 -8.19 16.09 19.83
N ALA A 147 -7.61 15.44 20.85
CA ALA A 147 -6.32 14.78 20.72
C ALA A 147 -6.52 13.54 19.86
N PRO A 148 -5.97 13.49 18.63
CA PRO A 148 -6.33 12.48 17.65
C PRO A 148 -6.03 11.08 18.19
N ALA A 149 -7.07 10.31 18.51
CA ALA A 149 -7.13 8.85 18.43
C ALA A 149 -5.83 8.06 18.71
N VAL A 150 -5.03 8.46 19.69
CA VAL A 150 -3.65 7.95 19.88
C VAL A 150 -3.63 6.45 20.19
N ALA A 151 -4.72 5.90 20.74
CA ALA A 151 -4.86 4.46 21.01
C ALA A 151 -5.39 3.63 19.81
N ARG A 152 -6.05 4.23 18.81
CA ARG A 152 -6.44 3.55 17.55
C ARG A 152 -5.34 3.64 16.49
N ALA A 153 -4.50 4.69 16.56
CA ALA A 153 -3.42 4.94 15.62
C ALA A 153 -2.26 3.93 15.70
N ASP A 154 -2.00 3.28 16.85
CA ASP A 154 -0.86 2.37 16.96
C ASP A 154 -1.06 1.03 16.22
N ALA A 155 -2.29 0.49 16.23
CA ALA A 155 -2.62 -0.73 15.50
C ALA A 155 -2.83 -0.46 13.99
N ASP A 156 -3.56 0.60 13.64
CA ASP A 156 -3.85 0.94 12.23
C ASP A 156 -2.65 1.62 11.54
N GLY A 157 -1.86 2.40 12.27
CA GLY A 157 -0.71 3.12 11.74
C GLY A 157 0.44 2.20 11.34
N THR A 158 0.70 1.14 12.12
CA THR A 158 1.74 0.16 11.81
C THR A 158 1.44 -0.59 10.51
N GLN A 159 0.19 -1.02 10.30
CA GLN A 159 -0.23 -1.71 9.09
C GLN A 159 -0.27 -0.78 7.85
N THR A 160 -0.72 0.46 8.05
CA THR A 160 -0.74 1.49 7.00
C THR A 160 0.67 1.82 6.52
N TRP A 161 1.62 1.98 7.45
CA TRP A 161 3.03 2.23 7.14
C TRP A 161 3.67 1.07 6.36
N MET A 162 3.42 -0.18 6.75
CA MET A 162 3.93 -1.36 6.02
C MET A 162 3.44 -1.39 4.56
N SER A 163 2.15 -1.07 4.36
CA SER A 163 1.55 -1.03 3.03
C SER A 163 2.13 0.10 2.17
N TYR A 164 2.40 1.29 2.74
CA TYR A 164 3.07 2.37 2.02
C TYR A 164 4.53 2.08 1.69
N LEU A 165 5.27 1.39 2.56
CA LEU A 165 6.63 0.93 2.24
C LEU A 165 6.65 -0.07 1.08
N LEU A 166 5.76 -1.06 1.10
CA LEU A 166 5.60 -2.03 0.01
C LEU A 166 5.24 -1.32 -1.30
N LEU A 167 4.29 -0.39 -1.26
CA LEU A 167 3.91 0.41 -2.43
C LEU A 167 5.10 1.21 -2.96
N CYS A 168 5.86 1.89 -2.09
CA CYS A 168 7.06 2.64 -2.47
C CYS A 168 8.10 1.74 -3.14
N MET A 169 8.32 0.52 -2.62
CA MET A 169 9.25 -0.44 -3.20
C MET A 169 8.81 -0.90 -4.60
N VAL A 170 7.52 -1.25 -4.77
CA VAL A 170 6.96 -1.67 -6.06
C VAL A 170 7.06 -0.55 -7.10
N VAL A 171 6.67 0.68 -6.72
CA VAL A 171 6.76 1.86 -7.59
C VAL A 171 8.22 2.18 -7.93
N GLY A 172 9.13 2.08 -6.96
CA GLY A 172 10.56 2.28 -7.17
C GLY A 172 11.15 1.28 -8.15
N TYR A 173 10.88 -0.02 -7.97
CA TYR A 173 11.33 -1.06 -8.88
C TYR A 173 10.77 -0.88 -10.30
N ALA A 174 9.46 -0.63 -10.43
CA ALA A 174 8.82 -0.39 -11.72
C ALA A 174 9.42 0.83 -12.43
N THR A 175 9.72 1.89 -11.67
CA THR A 175 10.39 3.09 -12.18
C THR A 175 11.77 2.79 -12.73
N ILE A 176 12.61 2.07 -11.98
CA ILE A 176 13.96 1.71 -12.41
C ILE A 176 13.91 0.85 -13.68
N SER A 177 13.02 -0.15 -13.70
CA SER A 177 12.82 -1.03 -14.86
C SER A 177 12.40 -0.23 -16.10
N LEU A 178 11.39 0.65 -15.96
CA LEU A 178 10.91 1.52 -17.03
C LEU A 178 12.01 2.42 -17.60
N VAL A 179 12.76 3.09 -16.71
CA VAL A 179 13.87 3.97 -17.11
C VAL A 179 14.93 3.18 -17.86
N ASN A 180 15.30 2.00 -17.36
CA ASN A 180 16.31 1.15 -18.00
C ASN A 180 15.89 0.78 -19.43
N THR A 181 14.65 0.31 -19.62
CA THR A 181 14.15 -0.06 -20.95
C THR A 181 14.09 1.14 -21.90
N GLN A 182 13.64 2.30 -21.42
CA GLN A 182 13.59 3.51 -22.25
C GLN A 182 14.98 4.02 -22.65
N VAL A 183 15.97 3.94 -21.76
CA VAL A 183 17.35 4.29 -22.08
C VAL A 183 17.88 3.37 -23.19
N VAL A 184 17.67 2.05 -23.07
CA VAL A 184 18.08 1.10 -24.11
C VAL A 184 17.40 1.42 -25.44
N ALA A 185 16.07 1.50 -25.47
CA ALA A 185 15.30 1.76 -26.69
C ALA A 185 15.68 3.09 -27.38
N THR A 186 15.98 4.13 -26.60
CA THR A 186 16.40 5.42 -27.16
C THR A 186 17.84 5.41 -27.67
N THR A 187 18.74 4.63 -27.07
CA THR A 187 20.13 4.51 -27.54
C THR A 187 20.25 3.74 -28.85
N GLU A 188 19.44 2.69 -29.04
CA GLU A 188 19.41 1.91 -30.28
C GLU A 188 18.91 2.76 -31.46
N ARG A 189 17.78 3.45 -31.28
CA ARG A 189 17.19 4.33 -32.31
C ARG A 189 18.07 5.50 -32.71
N ARG A 190 19.01 5.95 -31.87
CA ARG A 190 19.97 7.02 -32.24
C ARG A 190 20.82 6.66 -33.46
N ARG A 191 21.12 5.38 -33.68
CA ARG A 191 21.92 4.92 -34.83
C ARG A 191 21.15 5.08 -36.14
N GLU A 192 19.82 5.02 -36.09
CA GLU A 192 18.91 5.17 -37.24
C GLU A 192 18.71 6.65 -37.64
N PHE A 193 18.79 7.57 -36.68
CA PHE A 193 18.65 9.01 -36.95
C PHE A 193 19.90 9.68 -37.53
N MET A 194 21.09 9.06 -37.39
CA MET A 194 22.32 9.59 -37.98
C MET A 194 22.26 9.67 -39.52
N PRO A 195 21.86 8.61 -40.25
CA PRO A 195 21.62 8.67 -41.69
C PRO A 195 20.52 9.65 -42.10
N GLN A 196 19.41 9.72 -41.36
CA GLN A 196 18.30 10.62 -41.69
C GLN A 196 18.71 12.10 -41.64
N ARG A 197 19.70 12.45 -40.79
CA ARG A 197 20.26 13.80 -40.74
C ARG A 197 21.19 14.11 -41.91
N LEU A 198 21.83 13.11 -42.51
CA LEU A 198 22.63 13.30 -43.74
C LEU A 198 21.73 13.69 -44.93
N ILE A 199 20.44 13.31 -44.87
CA ILE A 199 19.42 13.61 -45.88
C ILE A 199 18.71 14.95 -45.57
N GLY A 200 19.03 15.61 -44.45
CA GLY A 200 18.59 16.98 -44.15
C GLY A 200 17.58 17.14 -43.00
N SER A 201 17.28 16.09 -42.22
CA SER A 201 16.38 16.24 -41.07
C SER A 201 16.95 17.17 -39.98
N THR A 202 16.10 18.06 -39.47
CA THR A 202 16.50 19.05 -38.46
C THR A 202 16.48 18.46 -37.04
N ARG A 203 17.29 19.03 -36.13
CA ARG A 203 17.33 18.60 -34.71
C ARG A 203 15.95 18.70 -34.04
N ARG A 204 15.15 19.71 -34.43
CA ARG A 204 13.79 19.91 -33.90
C ARG A 204 12.83 18.82 -34.36
N GLN A 205 12.90 18.39 -35.62
CA GLN A 205 12.07 17.29 -36.15
C GLN A 205 12.36 15.97 -35.43
N VAL A 206 13.63 15.64 -35.21
CA VAL A 206 14.02 14.41 -34.48
C VAL A 206 13.56 14.46 -33.02
N LEU A 207 13.71 15.60 -32.35
CA LEU A 207 13.23 15.76 -30.98
C LEU A 207 11.70 15.66 -30.89
N GLN A 208 10.97 16.27 -31.82
CA GLN A 208 9.50 16.19 -31.88
C GLN A 208 9.01 14.75 -32.10
N MET A 209 9.65 14.02 -33.01
CA MET A 209 9.32 12.62 -33.27
C MET A 209 9.54 11.75 -32.03
N MET A 210 10.68 11.93 -31.35
CA MET A 210 10.97 11.20 -30.11
C MET A 210 10.03 11.57 -28.96
N THR A 211 9.67 12.84 -28.81
CA THR A 211 8.70 13.26 -27.79
C THR A 211 7.31 12.70 -28.08
N ALA A 212 6.90 12.64 -29.35
CA ALA A 212 5.62 12.08 -29.74
C ALA A 212 5.56 10.57 -29.43
N GLU A 213 6.65 9.86 -29.70
CA GLU A 213 6.75 8.44 -29.39
C GLU A 213 6.75 8.17 -27.88
N ALA A 214 7.51 8.92 -27.10
CA ALA A 214 7.52 8.80 -25.65
C ALA A 214 6.16 9.14 -25.04
N ALA A 215 5.47 10.16 -25.56
CA ALA A 215 4.12 10.51 -25.16
C ALA A 215 3.12 9.38 -25.48
N LEU A 216 3.22 8.76 -26.66
CA LEU A 216 2.39 7.60 -27.02
C LEU A 216 2.59 6.43 -26.06
N VAL A 217 3.86 6.10 -25.74
CA VAL A 217 4.17 5.02 -24.77
C VAL A 217 3.65 5.36 -23.37
N ALA A 218 3.82 6.60 -22.91
CA ALA A 218 3.31 7.04 -21.62
C ALA A 218 1.78 6.96 -21.55
N ILE A 219 1.08 7.47 -22.57
CA ILE A 219 -0.39 7.43 -22.65
C ILE A 219 -0.87 5.98 -22.68
N ALA A 220 -0.29 5.13 -23.54
CA ALA A 220 -0.65 3.73 -23.62
C ALA A 220 -0.45 3.01 -22.27
N GLY A 221 0.68 3.26 -21.59
CA GLY A 221 0.96 2.70 -20.27
C GLY A 221 -0.01 3.17 -19.19
N ILE A 222 -0.35 4.46 -19.16
CA ILE A 222 -1.33 5.02 -18.22
C ILE A 222 -2.72 4.43 -18.48
N VAL A 223 -3.17 4.37 -19.73
CA VAL A 223 -4.47 3.80 -20.10
C VAL A 223 -4.54 2.33 -19.67
N LEU A 224 -3.53 1.53 -19.99
CA LEU A 224 -3.49 0.12 -19.64
C LEU A 224 -3.42 -0.08 -18.12
N GLY A 225 -2.62 0.73 -17.42
CA GLY A 225 -2.51 0.70 -15.96
C GLY A 225 -3.82 1.07 -15.26
N VAL A 226 -4.49 2.13 -15.73
CA VAL A 226 -5.83 2.51 -15.25
C VAL A 226 -6.84 1.40 -15.49
N LEU A 227 -6.79 0.74 -16.64
CA LEU A 227 -7.69 -0.36 -16.97
C LEU A 227 -7.49 -1.57 -16.05
N VAL A 228 -6.24 -1.97 -15.80
CA VAL A 228 -5.91 -3.06 -14.86
C VAL A 228 -6.29 -2.68 -13.42
N ALA A 229 -6.02 -1.45 -13.01
CA ALA A 229 -6.41 -0.95 -11.69
C ALA A 229 -7.93 -0.92 -11.54
N ALA A 230 -8.67 -0.43 -12.54
CA ALA A 230 -10.13 -0.42 -12.50
C ALA A 230 -10.71 -1.84 -12.44
N LEU A 231 -10.15 -2.77 -13.21
CA LEU A 231 -10.60 -4.17 -13.25
C LEU A 231 -10.47 -4.87 -11.89
N THR A 232 -9.47 -4.50 -11.10
CA THR A 232 -9.21 -5.09 -9.78
C THR A 232 -9.88 -4.30 -8.65
N LEU A 233 -9.81 -2.98 -8.70
CA LEU A 233 -10.22 -2.08 -7.63
C LEU A 233 -11.73 -1.81 -7.62
N VAL A 234 -12.39 -1.71 -8.77
CA VAL A 234 -13.84 -1.42 -8.83
C VAL A 234 -14.68 -2.56 -8.24
N PRO A 235 -14.46 -3.84 -8.58
CA PRO A 235 -15.21 -4.94 -7.94
C PRO A 235 -14.98 -5.01 -6.43
N LEU A 236 -13.73 -4.78 -5.98
CA LEU A 236 -13.41 -4.69 -4.56
C LEU A 236 -14.13 -3.51 -3.89
N SER A 237 -14.14 -2.34 -4.54
CA SER A 237 -14.83 -1.13 -4.03
C SER A 237 -16.33 -1.36 -3.91
N ILE A 238 -16.98 -1.95 -4.91
CA ILE A 238 -18.40 -2.28 -4.85
C ILE A 238 -18.66 -3.28 -3.72
N SER A 239 -17.79 -4.28 -3.55
CA SER A 239 -17.94 -5.31 -2.52
C SER A 239 -17.79 -4.77 -1.10
N VAL A 240 -16.84 -3.85 -0.88
CA VAL A 240 -16.47 -3.34 0.45
C VAL A 240 -17.19 -2.05 0.81
N LEU A 241 -17.28 -1.09 -0.11
CA LEU A 241 -17.83 0.25 0.11
C LEU A 241 -19.27 0.38 -0.40
N GLY A 242 -19.78 -0.56 -1.21
CA GLY A 242 -21.08 -0.42 -1.88
C GLY A 242 -21.11 0.66 -2.97
N SER A 243 -19.96 1.27 -3.27
CA SER A 243 -19.81 2.33 -4.27
C SER A 243 -18.82 1.89 -5.37
N PRO A 244 -19.12 2.17 -6.64
CA PRO A 244 -18.17 1.94 -7.73
C PRO A 244 -17.00 2.93 -7.72
N ILE A 245 -17.10 4.01 -6.94
CA ILE A 245 -16.02 5.00 -6.78
C ILE A 245 -15.20 4.60 -5.54
N PRO A 246 -13.91 4.26 -5.69
CA PRO A 246 -13.04 3.91 -4.57
C PRO A 246 -12.85 5.08 -3.60
N ASP A 247 -12.94 4.82 -2.29
CA ASP A 247 -12.53 5.78 -1.27
C ASP A 247 -11.01 5.94 -1.30
N GLY A 248 -10.54 7.17 -1.46
CA GLY A 248 -9.12 7.50 -1.47
C GLY A 248 -8.87 8.94 -1.87
N SER A 249 -7.72 9.47 -1.49
CA SER A 249 -7.30 10.81 -1.92
C SER A 249 -7.00 10.81 -3.42
N PRO A 250 -7.70 11.62 -4.25
CA PRO A 250 -7.43 11.73 -5.68
C PRO A 250 -5.99 12.14 -6.00
N TRP A 251 -5.34 12.82 -5.05
CA TRP A 251 -3.96 13.29 -5.16
C TRP A 251 -2.94 12.16 -5.32
N ILE A 252 -3.21 10.95 -4.79
CA ILE A 252 -2.30 9.81 -4.95
C ILE A 252 -2.27 9.37 -6.42
N PHE A 253 -3.44 9.25 -7.04
CA PHE A 253 -3.56 8.91 -8.46
C PHE A 253 -2.88 9.96 -9.34
N ILE A 254 -3.17 11.24 -9.08
CA ILE A 254 -2.52 12.35 -9.79
C ILE A 254 -1.01 12.27 -9.60
N GLY A 255 -0.52 12.06 -8.38
CA GLY A 255 0.91 11.93 -8.08
C GLY A 255 1.59 10.82 -8.87
N VAL A 256 0.99 9.62 -8.92
CA VAL A 256 1.54 8.47 -9.67
C VAL A 256 1.55 8.72 -11.17
N VAL A 257 0.46 9.25 -11.74
CA VAL A 257 0.38 9.57 -13.17
C VAL A 257 1.40 10.65 -13.54
N THR A 258 1.50 11.69 -12.71
CA THR A 258 2.44 12.78 -12.94
C THR A 258 3.89 12.27 -12.85
N ALA A 259 4.20 11.43 -11.86
CA ALA A 259 5.51 10.80 -11.75
C ALA A 259 5.85 9.94 -12.97
N ALA A 260 4.91 9.11 -13.46
CA ALA A 260 5.11 8.29 -14.64
C ALA A 260 5.40 9.12 -15.91
N ILE A 261 4.68 10.23 -16.10
CA ILE A 261 4.91 11.16 -17.21
C ILE A 261 6.27 11.84 -17.07
N VAL A 262 6.58 12.38 -15.88
CA VAL A 262 7.84 13.07 -15.60
C VAL A 262 9.03 12.13 -15.82
N LEU A 263 8.96 10.89 -15.34
CA LEU A 263 10.00 9.88 -15.53
C LEU A 263 10.21 9.54 -17.01
N THR A 264 9.10 9.38 -17.75
CA THR A 264 9.14 9.10 -19.20
C THR A 264 9.67 10.28 -20.01
N LEU A 265 9.47 11.51 -19.55
CA LEU A 265 10.01 12.71 -20.21
C LEU A 265 11.45 13.01 -19.75
N ALA A 266 11.82 12.69 -18.52
CA ALA A 266 13.16 12.89 -17.97
C ALA A 266 14.21 12.04 -18.69
N THR A 267 13.85 10.83 -19.14
CA THR A 267 14.71 9.99 -20.00
C THR A 267 15.04 10.64 -21.35
N LEU A 268 14.24 11.59 -21.83
CA LEU A 268 14.58 12.38 -23.02
C LEU A 268 15.62 13.46 -22.73
N CYS A 269 15.72 13.90 -21.47
CA CYS A 269 16.64 14.94 -21.00
C CYS A 269 17.99 14.38 -20.54
N SER A 270 18.08 13.12 -20.11
CA SER A 270 19.33 12.45 -19.69
C SER A 270 20.32 12.18 -20.82
N ARG A 271 20.22 12.92 -21.94
CA ARG A 271 21.17 12.83 -23.03
C ARG A 271 22.54 13.32 -22.52
N PRO A 272 23.63 12.57 -22.74
CA PRO A 272 24.93 13.22 -22.84
C PRO A 272 24.80 14.26 -23.96
N ALA A 273 25.17 15.50 -23.65
CA ALA A 273 25.26 16.58 -24.62
C ALA A 273 25.98 16.03 -25.86
N TRP A 274 25.30 15.97 -27.00
CA TRP A 274 25.97 15.62 -28.24
C TRP A 274 27.15 16.59 -28.38
N PRO A 275 28.38 16.12 -28.59
CA PRO A 275 29.45 17.03 -28.97
C PRO A 275 28.94 17.78 -30.20
N SER A 276 28.76 19.08 -30.03
CA SER A 276 28.42 20.00 -31.10
C SER A 276 29.33 19.68 -32.28
N ALA A 277 28.75 19.59 -33.48
CA ALA A 277 29.43 19.34 -34.76
C ALA A 277 30.37 20.51 -35.18
N ALA A 278 31.07 21.10 -34.20
CA ALA A 278 32.13 22.08 -34.35
C ALA A 278 33.52 21.44 -34.39
N SER A 279 33.67 20.15 -34.06
CA SER A 279 34.91 19.40 -34.36
C SER A 279 34.94 18.94 -35.81
N ARG A 280 34.91 19.90 -36.74
CA ARG A 280 35.40 19.67 -38.10
C ARG A 280 36.91 19.46 -38.01
N GLY A 281 37.36 18.23 -38.21
CA GLY A 281 38.73 17.93 -38.59
C GLY A 281 39.60 17.28 -37.53
N ARG A 282 39.35 15.99 -37.23
CA ARG A 282 40.42 14.98 -37.07
C ARG A 282 39.79 13.59 -36.99
N TRP A 283 39.56 12.98 -38.14
CA TRP A 283 39.49 11.52 -38.20
C TRP A 283 40.94 11.01 -38.19
N PRO A 284 41.32 10.04 -37.35
CA PRO A 284 42.62 9.39 -37.46
C PRO A 284 42.72 8.76 -38.84
N GLY A 285 43.68 9.24 -39.64
CA GLY A 285 43.89 8.75 -41.00
C GLY A 285 44.23 7.26 -40.97
N TYR A 286 43.37 6.45 -41.59
CA TYR A 286 43.84 5.21 -42.22
C TYR A 286 44.65 5.63 -43.45
N GLY A 287 45.94 5.90 -43.23
CA GLY A 287 46.92 6.02 -44.28
C GLY A 287 47.17 4.63 -44.87
N ILE A 288 46.37 4.24 -45.85
CA ILE A 288 46.74 3.15 -46.75
C ILE A 288 47.64 3.78 -47.81
N SER A 289 48.94 3.80 -47.53
CA SER A 289 49.97 4.12 -48.53
C SER A 289 49.95 3.04 -49.62
N PRO A 290 49.96 3.39 -50.92
CA PRO A 290 50.14 2.41 -51.98
C PRO A 290 51.64 2.07 -52.08
N THR A 291 52.10 1.10 -51.29
CA THR A 291 53.39 0.45 -51.53
C THR A 291 53.16 -0.81 -52.37
N PRO A 292 53.75 -0.93 -53.57
CA PRO A 292 53.62 -2.15 -54.37
C PRO A 292 54.46 -3.27 -53.73
N THR A 293 53.81 -4.27 -53.16
CA THR A 293 54.45 -5.49 -52.67
C THR A 293 54.72 -6.43 -53.86
N PRO A 294 55.93 -6.99 -54.03
CA PRO A 294 56.23 -7.85 -55.17
C PRO A 294 55.57 -9.23 -55.00
N LEU A 295 54.94 -9.70 -56.07
CA LEU A 295 54.42 -11.06 -56.21
C LEU A 295 55.58 -12.07 -56.21
N ILE A 296 55.75 -12.79 -55.10
CA ILE A 296 56.61 -13.99 -55.07
C ILE A 296 55.76 -15.18 -55.48
N HIS A 297 56.01 -15.65 -56.69
CA HIS A 297 55.56 -16.94 -57.22
C HIS A 297 56.31 -18.07 -56.48
N LYS A 298 55.61 -18.95 -55.75
CA LYS A 298 56.13 -20.28 -55.40
C LYS A 298 55.03 -21.32 -55.48
N GLY A 299 55.20 -22.22 -56.46
CA GLY A 299 54.36 -23.38 -56.68
C GLY A 299 54.66 -24.53 -55.72
N PHE A 300 53.67 -25.42 -55.64
CA PHE A 300 53.68 -26.87 -55.41
C PHE A 300 54.97 -27.53 -54.85
N ASP A 301 54.83 -28.29 -53.74
CA ASP A 301 54.95 -29.76 -53.74
C ASP A 301 54.77 -30.41 -52.34
N GLY A 302 53.92 -31.45 -52.28
CA GLY A 302 54.10 -32.74 -51.56
C GLY A 302 54.17 -32.85 -50.01
N PRO A 303 53.47 -33.81 -49.37
CA PRO A 303 53.52 -34.04 -47.91
C PRO A 303 54.38 -35.25 -47.48
N ALA A 304 55.03 -35.19 -46.30
CA ALA A 304 55.53 -36.34 -45.53
C ALA A 304 56.10 -35.90 -44.14
N PRO A 305 56.41 -36.80 -43.18
CA PRO A 305 55.55 -37.81 -42.53
C PRO A 305 55.65 -37.79 -40.98
N VAL A 306 54.78 -38.57 -40.33
CA VAL A 306 54.80 -38.89 -38.87
C VAL A 306 55.85 -39.96 -38.54
N PRO A 307 56.46 -39.95 -37.34
CA PRO A 307 56.91 -41.19 -36.70
C PRO A 307 56.34 -41.45 -35.29
N ARG A 308 56.40 -42.74 -34.96
CA ARG A 308 55.66 -43.55 -33.99
C ARG A 308 56.29 -43.62 -32.58
N THR A 309 55.41 -43.75 -31.58
CA THR A 309 55.45 -44.58 -30.34
C THR A 309 56.77 -45.03 -29.69
N GLY A 310 56.86 -44.84 -28.38
CA GLY A 310 57.69 -45.64 -27.46
C GLY A 310 57.09 -45.68 -26.06
N ALA A 311 56.68 -46.86 -25.61
CA ALA A 311 56.14 -47.13 -24.28
C ALA A 311 57.27 -47.44 -23.27
N ARG A 312 57.13 -47.04 -22.00
CA ARG A 312 57.48 -47.90 -20.84
C ARG A 312 56.96 -47.34 -19.52
N SER A 313 56.43 -48.28 -18.74
CA SER A 313 55.92 -48.23 -17.38
C SER A 313 57.03 -48.09 -16.33
N SER A 314 56.71 -47.52 -15.16
CA SER A 314 56.72 -48.20 -13.85
C SER A 314 56.86 -47.24 -12.66
N GLY A 315 56.04 -47.44 -11.63
CA GLY A 315 56.50 -47.55 -10.23
C GLY A 315 56.34 -46.35 -9.27
N GLY A 316 55.59 -46.58 -8.17
CA GLY A 316 55.74 -45.95 -6.84
C GLY A 316 54.82 -44.75 -6.58
N SER A 317 53.69 -44.84 -5.86
CA SER A 317 53.48 -45.12 -4.41
C SER A 317 54.06 -44.07 -3.45
N GLY A 318 53.18 -43.43 -2.66
CA GLY A 318 53.49 -42.55 -1.53
C GLY A 318 52.55 -41.33 -1.53
N ASP A 319 51.42 -41.36 -0.82
CA ASP A 319 51.21 -41.02 0.60
C ASP A 319 50.43 -39.68 0.67
N ARG A 320 49.16 -39.71 1.12
CA ARG A 320 48.67 -39.29 2.45
C ARG A 320 48.44 -37.78 2.60
N GLU A 321 47.16 -37.43 2.78
CA GLU A 321 46.58 -36.77 3.97
C GLU A 321 46.47 -35.24 3.79
N ARG A 322 45.24 -34.73 3.62
CA ARG A 322 44.25 -34.33 4.64
C ARG A 322 44.66 -33.04 5.39
N GLY A 323 43.73 -32.09 5.33
CA GLY A 323 43.68 -30.81 6.02
C GLY A 323 42.53 -30.02 5.42
#